data_AF-F8Q457-F1
#
_entry.id   AF-F8Q457-F1
#
_cell.length_a   1.000
_cell.length_b   1.000
_cell.length_c   1.000
_cell.angle_alpha   90.00
_cell.angle_beta   90.00
_cell.angle_gamma   90.00
#
_symmetry.space_group_name_H-M   'P 1'
#
loop_
_entity.id
_entity.type
_entity.pdbx_description
1 polymer ?
#
loop_
_entity_poly.entity_id
_entity_poly.type
_entity_poly.pdbx_seq_one_letter_code
_entity_poly.pdbx_strand_id
1 'polypeptide(L)'
;MDTLLDICRPSKTSLKAQYWALQVTTSNCAAKICSFSMKESGWHFNAAKATANQIKDFYVQDMSSRFEKLAPLLWKQVGDLLLLSSSLLPHRLSSWIGDSDITMAGVDAEEEEEYWEQVDGVDLEGMVQITISDPIVCAQKAKKCHRLILTVKKVVIISVLMHSTNQKVNSLQNILGIFLQFSHALKRVIDTLAHMGIL
;
A
#
# COMPACT_ATOMS: atom_id res chain seq x y z
N MET A 1 -32.99 2.67 26.46
CA MET A 1 -32.66 3.21 25.14
C MET A 1 -31.69 2.24 24.50
N ASP A 2 -32.17 1.09 24.02
CA ASP A 2 -31.31 -0.04 23.60
C ASP A 2 -31.80 -0.68 22.28
N THR A 3 -32.51 0.10 21.44
CA THR A 3 -33.19 -0.42 20.24
C THR A 3 -32.48 -0.10 18.92
N LEU A 4 -31.33 0.57 18.94
CA LEU A 4 -30.60 0.92 17.71
C LEU A 4 -29.41 0.01 17.39
N LEU A 5 -28.97 -0.86 18.32
CA LEU A 5 -27.87 -1.80 18.08
C LEU A 5 -28.30 -3.15 17.48
N ASP A 6 -29.60 -3.45 17.44
CA ASP A 6 -30.10 -4.77 16.99
C ASP A 6 -30.43 -4.83 15.48
N ILE A 7 -30.37 -3.68 14.78
CA ILE A 7 -30.67 -3.60 13.33
C ILE A 7 -29.47 -4.02 12.47
N CYS A 8 -28.26 -4.02 13.03
CA CYS A 8 -27.04 -4.40 12.30
C CYS A 8 -26.63 -5.86 12.47
N ARG A 9 -27.41 -6.70 13.16
CA ARG A 9 -27.08 -8.12 13.26
C ARG A 9 -27.53 -8.81 11.97
N PRO A 10 -26.61 -9.24 11.08
CA PRO A 10 -27.02 -9.90 9.85
C PRO A 10 -27.83 -11.15 10.22
N SER A 11 -29.00 -11.31 9.61
CA SER A 11 -29.79 -12.54 9.74
C SER A 11 -28.92 -13.76 9.42
N LYS A 12 -29.25 -14.95 9.94
CA LYS A 12 -28.49 -16.18 9.64
C LYS A 12 -28.33 -16.40 8.12
N THR A 13 -29.32 -16.00 7.33
CA THR A 13 -29.29 -16.01 5.86
C THR A 13 -28.33 -14.97 5.30
N SER A 14 -28.32 -13.74 5.85
CA SER A 14 -27.36 -12.69 5.50
C SER A 14 -25.92 -13.09 5.83
N LEU A 15 -25.68 -13.77 6.94
CA LEU A 15 -24.35 -14.21 7.34
C LEU A 15 -23.80 -15.27 6.36
N LYS A 16 -24.63 -16.24 5.96
CA LYS A 16 -24.26 -17.23 4.94
C LYS A 16 -23.94 -16.58 3.58
N ALA A 17 -24.73 -15.58 3.18
CA ALA A 17 -24.48 -14.84 1.95
C ALA A 17 -23.16 -14.05 2.01
N GLN A 18 -22.85 -13.42 3.14
CA GLN A 18 -21.58 -12.74 3.37
C GLN A 18 -20.39 -13.71 3.33
N TYR A 19 -20.49 -14.87 3.98
CA TYR A 19 -19.45 -15.91 3.93
C TYR A 19 -19.21 -16.41 2.51
N TRP A 20 -20.27 -16.69 1.76
CA TRP A 20 -20.15 -17.10 0.36
C TRP A 20 -19.49 -16.00 -0.48
N ALA A 21 -19.90 -14.75 -0.32
CA ALA A 21 -19.31 -13.63 -1.06
C ALA A 21 -17.81 -13.44 -0.73
N LEU A 22 -17.44 -13.56 0.55
CA LEU A 22 -16.05 -13.53 0.99
C LEU A 22 -15.24 -14.69 0.39
N GLN A 23 -15.79 -15.90 0.40
CA GLN A 23 -15.13 -17.08 -0.15
C GLN A 23 -14.89 -16.93 -1.66
N VAL A 24 -15.92 -16.56 -2.42
CA VAL A 24 -15.81 -16.35 -3.88
C VAL A 24 -14.80 -15.26 -4.21
N THR A 25 -14.86 -14.14 -3.48
CA THR A 25 -13.92 -13.03 -3.62
C THR A 25 -12.49 -13.47 -3.35
N THR A 26 -12.28 -14.19 -2.26
CA THR A 26 -10.95 -14.68 -1.85
C THR A 26 -10.40 -15.67 -2.88
N SER A 27 -11.22 -16.61 -3.35
CA SER A 27 -10.82 -17.56 -4.40
C SER A 27 -10.43 -16.87 -5.70
N ASN A 28 -11.18 -15.85 -6.12
CA ASN A 28 -10.86 -15.08 -7.33
C ASN A 28 -9.54 -14.32 -7.18
N CYS A 29 -9.32 -13.68 -6.03
CA CYS A 29 -8.07 -12.97 -5.74
C CYS A 29 -6.88 -13.92 -5.66
N ALA A 30 -7.03 -15.05 -4.97
CA ALA A 30 -6.00 -16.08 -4.90
C ALA A 30 -5.63 -16.61 -6.29
N ALA A 31 -6.61 -16.90 -7.14
CA ALA A 31 -6.35 -17.35 -8.52
C ALA A 31 -5.55 -16.32 -9.34
N LYS A 32 -5.84 -15.02 -9.17
CA LYS A 32 -5.10 -13.93 -9.84
C LYS A 32 -3.68 -13.76 -9.30
N ILE A 33 -3.49 -13.86 -7.99
CA ILE A 33 -2.15 -13.84 -7.39
C ILE A 33 -1.33 -15.04 -7.88
N CYS A 34 -1.92 -16.24 -7.89
CA CYS A 34 -1.27 -17.44 -8.41
C CYS A 34 -0.88 -17.30 -9.88
N SER A 35 -1.73 -16.70 -10.73
CA SER A 35 -1.40 -16.51 -12.15
C SER A 35 -0.27 -15.50 -12.35
N PHE A 36 -0.18 -14.45 -11.52
CA PHE A 36 0.99 -13.58 -11.51
C PHE A 36 2.26 -14.28 -11.00
N SER A 37 2.12 -15.31 -10.18
CA SER A 37 3.27 -16.02 -9.65
C SER A 37 3.88 -17.06 -10.60
N MET A 38 3.24 -17.32 -11.73
CA MET A 38 3.72 -18.24 -12.76
C MET A 38 4.96 -17.68 -13.48
N LYS A 39 5.78 -18.53 -14.09
CA LYS A 39 7.06 -18.11 -14.73
C LYS A 39 6.81 -17.25 -15.97
N GLU A 40 5.72 -17.53 -16.67
CA GLU A 40 5.25 -16.89 -17.90
C GLU A 40 4.86 -15.43 -17.69
N SER A 41 4.63 -15.04 -16.43
CA SER A 41 4.31 -13.67 -16.04
C SER A 41 5.50 -12.71 -16.15
N GLY A 42 6.73 -13.24 -16.23
CA GLY A 42 7.96 -12.45 -16.32
C GLY A 42 8.37 -11.75 -15.02
N TRP A 43 7.77 -12.10 -13.88
CA TRP A 43 8.09 -11.50 -12.57
C TRP A 43 9.19 -12.24 -11.79
N HIS A 44 9.91 -13.16 -12.45
CA HIS A 44 11.03 -13.89 -11.86
C HIS A 44 12.30 -13.11 -12.17
N PHE A 45 12.98 -12.61 -11.15
CA PHE A 45 14.19 -11.80 -11.32
C PHE A 45 15.40 -12.57 -10.79
N ASN A 46 16.46 -12.63 -11.59
CA ASN A 46 17.71 -13.24 -11.17
C ASN A 46 18.72 -12.13 -10.92
N ALA A 47 18.88 -11.72 -9.65
CA ALA A 47 19.81 -10.67 -9.26
C ALA A 47 21.25 -10.94 -9.71
N ALA A 48 21.70 -12.20 -9.68
CA ALA A 48 23.05 -12.58 -10.11
C ALA A 48 23.28 -12.42 -11.63
N LYS A 49 22.21 -12.35 -12.43
CA LYS A 49 22.26 -12.15 -13.89
C LYS A 49 21.64 -10.82 -14.32
N ALA A 50 21.30 -9.95 -13.37
CA ALA A 50 20.66 -8.69 -13.66
C ALA A 50 21.64 -7.77 -14.40
N THR A 51 21.18 -7.21 -15.51
CA THR A 51 21.94 -6.20 -16.26
C THR A 51 21.59 -4.79 -15.77
N ALA A 52 22.48 -3.82 -15.98
CA ALA A 52 22.22 -2.43 -15.62
C ALA A 52 20.95 -1.87 -16.29
N ASN A 53 20.68 -2.28 -17.55
CA ASN A 53 19.46 -1.88 -18.26
C ASN A 53 18.20 -2.45 -17.59
N GLN A 54 18.22 -3.72 -17.17
CA GLN A 54 17.06 -4.31 -16.47
C GLN A 54 16.74 -3.64 -15.14
N ILE A 55 17.75 -3.10 -14.45
CA ILE A 55 17.54 -2.34 -13.20
C ILE A 55 17.02 -0.94 -13.52
N LYS A 56 17.59 -0.27 -14.53
CA LYS A 56 17.19 1.06 -14.97
C LYS A 56 15.76 1.10 -15.51
N ASP A 57 15.37 0.05 -16.24
CA ASP A 57 14.06 -0.05 -16.90
C ASP A 57 12.98 -0.62 -15.95
N PHE A 58 13.32 -0.93 -14.70
CA PHE A 58 12.34 -1.39 -13.73
C PHE A 58 11.53 -0.21 -13.17
N TYR A 59 10.23 -0.19 -13.51
CA TYR A 59 9.31 0.84 -13.01
C TYR A 59 8.11 0.23 -12.28
N VAL A 60 7.85 0.73 -11.07
CA VAL A 60 6.67 0.36 -10.26
C VAL A 60 5.37 0.67 -11.00
N GLN A 61 5.37 1.70 -11.85
CA GLN A 61 4.25 2.12 -12.70
C GLN A 61 3.87 1.04 -13.73
N ASP A 62 4.84 0.29 -14.23
CA ASP A 62 4.56 -0.82 -15.15
C ASP A 62 3.89 -1.98 -14.40
N MET A 63 4.32 -2.24 -13.16
CA MET A 63 3.67 -3.21 -12.29
C MET A 63 2.24 -2.80 -11.97
N SER A 64 1.99 -1.56 -11.56
CA SER A 64 0.64 -1.08 -11.25
C SER A 64 -0.28 -1.19 -12.46
N SER A 65 0.19 -0.77 -13.64
CA SER A 65 -0.57 -0.83 -14.88
C SER A 65 -0.93 -2.27 -15.25
N ARG A 66 0.02 -3.21 -15.09
CA ARG A 66 -0.21 -4.64 -15.36
C ARG A 66 -1.15 -5.28 -14.35
N PHE A 67 -1.02 -4.98 -13.06
CA PHE A 67 -1.92 -5.50 -12.02
C PHE A 67 -3.35 -4.98 -12.21
N GLU A 68 -3.52 -3.69 -12.47
CA GLU A 68 -4.82 -3.09 -12.73
C GLU A 68 -5.48 -3.68 -13.98
N LYS A 69 -4.72 -3.84 -15.07
CA LYS A 69 -5.22 -4.41 -16.33
C LYS A 69 -5.61 -5.89 -16.21
N LEU A 70 -4.80 -6.70 -15.53
CA LEU A 70 -4.96 -8.15 -15.50
C LEU A 70 -5.82 -8.65 -14.32
N ALA A 71 -5.92 -7.86 -13.25
CA ALA A 71 -6.68 -8.16 -12.05
C ALA A 71 -7.36 -6.90 -11.47
N PRO A 72 -8.29 -6.26 -12.20
CA PRO A 72 -8.92 -5.00 -11.77
C PRO A 72 -9.69 -5.12 -10.44
N LEU A 73 -10.29 -6.28 -10.18
CA LEU A 73 -11.00 -6.53 -8.92
C LEU A 73 -10.05 -6.61 -7.72
N LEU A 74 -8.93 -7.32 -7.86
CA LEU A 74 -7.89 -7.38 -6.83
C LEU A 74 -7.31 -5.98 -6.59
N TRP A 75 -6.99 -5.24 -7.66
CA TRP A 75 -6.46 -3.88 -7.60
C TRP A 75 -7.40 -2.91 -6.90
N LYS A 76 -8.70 -3.03 -7.17
CA LYS A 76 -9.75 -2.25 -6.48
C LYS A 76 -9.80 -2.62 -5.01
N GLN A 77 -9.89 -3.91 -4.68
CA GLN A 77 -10.01 -4.37 -3.29
C GLN A 77 -8.83 -3.98 -2.41
N VAL A 78 -7.60 -4.13 -2.88
CA VAL A 78 -6.42 -3.66 -2.12
C VAL A 78 -6.50 -2.14 -1.93
N GLY A 79 -7.01 -1.40 -2.92
CA GLY A 79 -7.27 0.03 -2.78
C GLY A 79 -8.32 0.37 -1.74
N ASP A 80 -9.46 -0.30 -1.78
CA ASP A 80 -10.54 -0.09 -0.83
C ASP A 80 -10.06 -0.41 0.60
N LEU A 81 -9.31 -1.50 0.79
CA LEU A 81 -8.70 -1.84 2.08
C LEU A 81 -7.70 -0.78 2.58
N LEU A 82 -6.89 -0.23 1.68
CA LEU A 82 -5.94 0.83 2.04
C LEU A 82 -6.65 2.15 2.39
N LEU A 83 -7.70 2.51 1.66
CA LEU A 83 -8.51 3.70 1.96
C LEU A 83 -9.22 3.57 3.30
N LEU A 84 -9.85 2.42 3.57
CA LEU A 84 -10.49 2.12 4.85
C LEU A 84 -9.48 2.12 6.00
N SER A 85 -8.27 1.62 5.78
CA SER A 85 -7.21 1.66 6.80
C SER A 85 -6.79 3.09 7.15
N SER A 86 -6.90 4.03 6.19
CA SER A 86 -6.56 5.43 6.40
C SER A 86 -7.64 6.16 7.22
N SER A 87 -8.92 5.85 7.00
CA SER A 87 -10.05 6.46 7.73
C SER A 87 -10.27 5.87 9.13
N LEU A 88 -9.62 4.75 9.47
CA LEU A 88 -9.69 4.11 10.79
C LEU A 88 -8.52 4.50 11.72
N LEU A 89 -7.64 5.39 11.27
CA LEU A 89 -6.44 5.82 11.99
C LEU A 89 -6.47 7.24 12.64
N PRO A 90 -7.60 7.80 13.13
CA PRO A 90 -7.58 9.01 13.97
C PRO A 90 -6.61 9.01 15.16
N HIS A 91 -6.42 7.84 15.80
CA HIS A 91 -6.00 7.82 17.21
C HIS A 91 -4.91 6.80 17.57
N ARG A 92 -4.33 6.09 16.61
CA ARG A 92 -3.37 5.01 16.93
C ARG A 92 -1.89 5.40 16.94
N LEU A 93 -1.52 6.62 16.54
CA LEU A 93 -0.13 7.09 16.61
C LEU A 93 0.20 8.00 17.81
N SER A 94 -0.78 8.41 18.63
CA SER A 94 -0.50 9.20 19.84
C SER A 94 0.16 8.37 20.97
N SER A 95 0.14 7.04 20.87
CA SER A 95 0.67 6.15 21.91
C SER A 95 2.19 5.92 21.85
N TRP A 96 2.89 6.32 20.77
CA TRP A 96 4.33 6.01 20.59
C TRP A 96 5.26 7.20 20.84
N ILE A 97 4.73 8.38 21.18
CA ILE A 97 5.53 9.52 21.65
C ILE A 97 5.06 9.81 23.06
N GLY A 98 5.93 9.50 24.03
CA GLY A 98 5.65 9.60 25.44
C GLY A 98 5.25 11.01 25.87
N ASP A 99 4.24 11.03 26.75
CA ASP A 99 4.10 11.90 27.92
C ASP A 99 4.50 13.37 27.70
N SER A 100 3.58 14.13 27.10
CA SER A 100 3.40 15.53 27.47
C SER A 100 1.91 15.84 27.42
N ASP A 101 1.41 16.26 28.57
CA ASP A 101 0.03 16.61 28.88
C ASP A 101 -0.48 17.71 27.95
N ILE A 102 -1.21 17.33 26.89
CA ILE A 102 -2.00 18.24 26.09
C ILE A 102 -3.39 17.61 25.93
N THR A 103 -4.33 18.14 26.71
CA THR A 103 -5.75 17.90 26.54
C THR A 103 -6.20 18.56 25.24
N MET A 104 -6.58 17.77 24.23
CA MET A 104 -7.35 18.29 23.10
C MET A 104 -8.71 17.61 23.10
N ALA A 105 -9.71 18.47 23.32
CA ALA A 105 -11.13 18.18 23.27
C ALA A 105 -11.51 17.56 21.92
N GLY A 106 -12.58 16.76 21.94
CA GLY A 106 -13.09 16.03 20.80
C GLY A 106 -13.30 16.91 19.58
N VAL A 107 -12.85 16.39 18.45
CA VAL A 107 -13.09 16.96 17.12
C VAL A 107 -13.66 15.86 16.25
N ASP A 108 -14.78 16.18 15.62
CA ASP A 108 -15.61 15.29 14.80
C ASP A 108 -14.84 14.73 13.60
N ALA A 109 -15.15 13.47 13.26
CA ALA A 109 -14.47 12.67 12.24
C ALA A 109 -14.58 13.21 10.80
N GLU A 110 -15.23 14.35 10.57
CA GLU A 110 -15.32 15.01 9.26
C GLU A 110 -14.10 15.93 8.98
N GLU A 111 -13.35 16.35 10.01
CA GLU A 111 -12.14 17.19 9.85
C GLU A 111 -10.86 16.39 9.50
N GLU A 112 -10.90 15.06 9.54
CA GLU A 112 -9.70 14.25 9.25
C GLU A 112 -9.33 14.14 7.77
N GLU A 113 -10.29 14.37 6.86
CA GLU A 113 -9.99 14.51 5.44
C GLU A 113 -9.20 15.81 5.17
N GLU A 114 -9.38 16.84 6.01
CA GLU A 114 -8.63 18.10 6.01
C GLU A 114 -7.24 17.94 6.70
N TYR A 115 -7.08 17.00 7.62
CA TYR A 115 -5.80 16.76 8.30
C TYR A 115 -4.67 16.31 7.35
N TRP A 116 -4.99 15.50 6.33
CA TRP A 116 -4.03 15.18 5.26
C TRP A 116 -3.81 16.33 4.26
N GLU A 117 -4.62 17.39 4.28
CA GLU A 117 -4.34 18.65 3.56
C GLU A 117 -3.28 19.51 4.29
N GLN A 118 -3.02 19.27 5.58
CA GLN A 118 -2.12 20.09 6.40
C GLN A 118 -0.80 19.43 6.82
N VAL A 119 -0.66 18.09 6.72
CA VAL A 119 0.61 17.43 7.08
C VAL A 119 1.55 17.38 5.87
N ASP A 120 2.39 18.42 5.83
CA ASP A 120 3.55 18.57 4.99
C ASP A 120 4.52 17.37 5.05
N GLY A 121 5.06 17.03 3.87
CA GLY A 121 6.38 16.42 3.74
C GLY A 121 6.42 14.92 3.45
N VAL A 122 6.53 14.55 2.17
CA VAL A 122 7.84 14.25 1.52
C VAL A 122 7.64 13.99 0.02
N ASP A 123 8.20 14.86 -0.81
CA ASP A 123 8.62 14.56 -2.19
C ASP A 123 10.13 14.84 -2.27
N LEU A 124 10.96 13.79 -2.23
CA LEU A 124 12.40 13.92 -2.03
C LEU A 124 13.15 14.70 -3.14
N GLU A 125 12.52 14.99 -4.27
CA GLU A 125 13.15 15.79 -5.34
C GLU A 125 12.29 16.97 -5.83
N GLY A 126 10.96 16.95 -5.61
CA GLY A 126 10.08 18.12 -5.79
C GLY A 126 10.05 19.11 -4.60
N MET A 127 10.66 18.75 -3.47
CA MET A 127 10.65 19.55 -2.23
C MET A 127 11.35 20.91 -2.33
N VAL A 128 12.28 21.10 -3.25
CA VAL A 128 13.07 22.36 -3.35
C VAL A 128 12.25 23.51 -3.94
N GLN A 129 11.16 23.22 -4.64
CA GLN A 129 10.39 24.23 -5.39
C GLN A 129 8.98 24.49 -4.82
N ILE A 130 8.78 24.19 -3.54
CA ILE A 130 7.51 24.40 -2.82
C ILE A 130 7.37 25.85 -2.33
N THR A 131 8.47 26.57 -2.13
CA THR A 131 8.49 27.85 -1.41
C THR A 131 7.84 29.05 -2.12
N ILE A 132 7.27 28.90 -3.35
CA ILE A 132 6.75 30.04 -4.14
C ILE A 132 5.42 29.77 -4.88
N SER A 133 4.66 28.68 -4.62
CA SER A 133 3.45 28.36 -5.44
C SER A 133 2.10 28.52 -4.74
N ASP A 134 1.08 28.90 -5.53
CA ASP A 134 -0.32 29.14 -5.10
C ASP A 134 -0.99 27.95 -4.37
N PRO A 135 -1.87 28.19 -3.37
CA PRO A 135 -2.52 27.16 -2.56
C PRO A 135 -3.28 26.09 -3.36
N ILE A 136 -3.91 26.52 -4.48
CA ILE A 136 -4.69 25.63 -5.36
C ILE A 136 -3.79 24.63 -6.09
N VAL A 137 -2.58 25.07 -6.49
CA VAL A 137 -1.59 24.21 -7.16
C VAL A 137 -1.00 23.22 -6.15
N CYS A 138 -0.83 23.63 -4.89
CA CYS A 138 -0.37 22.75 -3.80
C CYS A 138 -1.39 21.66 -3.47
N ALA A 139 -2.69 21.99 -3.35
CA ALA A 139 -3.74 21.00 -3.08
C ALA A 139 -3.89 19.95 -4.21
N GLN A 140 -3.79 20.38 -5.47
CA GLN A 140 -3.81 19.47 -6.63
C GLN A 140 -2.59 18.54 -6.67
N LYS A 141 -1.40 19.06 -6.31
CA LYS A 141 -0.18 18.25 -6.19
C LYS A 141 -0.27 17.24 -5.05
N ALA A 142 -0.84 17.62 -3.89
CA ALA A 142 -1.03 16.72 -2.75
C ALA A 142 -1.97 15.55 -3.08
N LYS A 143 -3.11 15.81 -3.73
CA LYS A 143 -4.04 14.76 -4.18
C LYS A 143 -3.38 13.80 -5.18
N LYS A 144 -2.47 14.30 -6.01
CA LYS A 144 -1.68 13.49 -6.93
C LYS A 144 -0.66 12.62 -6.16
N CYS A 145 0.06 13.19 -5.20
CA CYS A 145 1.03 12.45 -4.37
C CYS A 145 0.37 11.33 -3.56
N HIS A 146 -0.77 11.59 -2.94
CA HIS A 146 -1.52 10.56 -2.21
C HIS A 146 -1.90 9.36 -3.10
N ARG A 147 -2.38 9.64 -4.32
CA ARG A 147 -2.70 8.57 -5.30
C ARG A 147 -1.47 7.77 -5.71
N LEU A 148 -0.31 8.42 -5.86
CA LEU A 148 0.95 7.75 -6.17
C LEU A 148 1.39 6.84 -5.01
N ILE A 149 1.31 7.32 -3.77
CA ILE A 149 1.66 6.52 -2.58
C ILE A 149 0.73 5.30 -2.45
N LEU A 150 -0.59 5.48 -2.63
CA LEU A 150 -1.52 4.36 -2.65
C LEU A 150 -1.19 3.36 -3.77
N THR A 151 -0.79 3.84 -4.94
CA THR A 151 -0.38 2.98 -6.05
C THR A 151 0.85 2.15 -5.70
N VAL A 152 1.87 2.75 -5.09
CA VAL A 152 3.07 2.04 -4.63
C VAL A 152 2.69 1.02 -3.55
N LYS A 153 1.88 1.41 -2.55
CA LYS A 153 1.42 0.49 -1.49
C LYS A 153 0.66 -0.72 -2.06
N LYS A 154 -0.21 -0.51 -3.04
CA LYS A 154 -0.91 -1.61 -3.74
C LYS A 154 0.08 -2.57 -4.41
N VAL A 155 1.05 -2.05 -5.15
CA VAL A 155 2.07 -2.86 -5.84
C VAL A 155 2.88 -3.67 -4.83
N VAL A 156 3.30 -3.07 -3.71
CA VAL A 156 4.03 -3.76 -2.65
C VAL A 156 3.21 -4.90 -2.06
N ILE A 157 1.96 -4.64 -1.66
CA ILE A 157 1.09 -5.68 -1.07
C ILE A 157 0.89 -6.85 -2.04
N ILE A 158 0.57 -6.56 -3.31
CA ILE A 158 0.37 -7.61 -4.31
C ILE A 158 1.68 -8.39 -4.54
N SER A 159 2.83 -7.71 -4.58
CA SER A 159 4.14 -8.36 -4.75
C SER A 159 4.54 -9.24 -3.56
N VAL A 160 4.18 -8.84 -2.33
CA VAL A 160 4.35 -9.69 -1.14
C VAL A 160 3.48 -10.93 -1.25
N LEU A 161 2.19 -10.78 -1.60
CA LEU A 161 1.29 -11.92 -1.78
C LEU A 161 1.75 -12.87 -2.89
N MET A 162 2.29 -12.32 -3.99
CA MET A 162 2.91 -13.11 -5.05
C MET A 162 4.13 -13.88 -4.56
N HIS A 163 5.05 -13.21 -3.84
CA HIS A 163 6.23 -13.86 -3.27
C HIS A 163 5.87 -14.95 -2.25
N SER A 164 4.83 -14.74 -1.43
CA SER A 164 4.33 -15.77 -0.50
C SER A 164 3.78 -17.01 -1.20
N THR A 165 3.26 -16.88 -2.42
CA THR A 165 2.77 -18.04 -3.21
C THR A 165 3.89 -18.72 -4.00
N ASN A 166 4.91 -17.98 -4.44
CA ASN A 166 6.08 -18.51 -5.11
C ASN A 166 7.30 -17.61 -4.84
N GLN A 167 8.25 -18.10 -4.03
CA GLN A 167 9.47 -17.36 -3.68
C GLN A 167 10.35 -16.98 -4.88
N LYS A 168 10.12 -17.60 -6.06
CA LYS A 168 10.83 -17.22 -7.30
C LYS A 168 10.33 -15.90 -7.90
N VAL A 169 9.19 -15.40 -7.44
CA VAL A 169 8.58 -14.14 -7.88
C VAL A 169 9.07 -13.04 -6.96
N ASN A 170 10.28 -12.57 -7.25
CA ASN A 170 11.07 -11.73 -6.37
C ASN A 170 11.56 -10.45 -7.08
N SER A 171 10.87 -10.02 -8.14
CA SER A 171 11.30 -8.85 -8.93
C SER A 171 11.41 -7.59 -8.08
N LEU A 172 10.37 -7.28 -7.31
CA LEU A 172 10.36 -6.08 -6.47
C LEU A 172 11.37 -6.19 -5.34
N GLN A 173 11.43 -7.35 -4.67
CA GLN A 173 12.36 -7.65 -3.59
C GLN A 173 13.82 -7.50 -4.02
N ASN A 174 14.19 -8.06 -5.18
CA ASN A 174 15.55 -7.99 -5.70
C ASN A 174 15.94 -6.57 -6.11
N ILE A 175 15.05 -5.83 -6.77
CA ILE A 175 15.35 -4.44 -7.14
C ILE A 175 15.53 -3.57 -5.90
N LEU A 176 14.68 -3.75 -4.88
CA LEU A 176 14.81 -3.04 -3.61
C LEU A 176 16.11 -3.41 -2.90
N GLY A 177 16.48 -4.70 -2.89
CA GLY A 177 17.75 -5.16 -2.30
C GLY A 177 18.97 -4.55 -3.00
N ILE A 178 18.96 -4.52 -4.34
CA ILE A 178 20.00 -3.89 -5.14
C ILE A 178 20.07 -2.38 -4.86
N PHE A 179 18.93 -1.69 -4.83
CA PHE A 179 18.87 -0.26 -4.53
C PHE A 179 19.44 0.07 -3.15
N LEU A 180 19.09 -0.70 -2.12
CA LEU A 180 19.61 -0.52 -0.77
C LEU A 180 21.10 -0.78 -0.67
N GLN A 181 21.62 -1.73 -1.46
CA GLN A 181 23.05 -1.97 -1.56
C GLN A 181 23.78 -0.78 -2.18
N PHE A 182 23.19 -0.13 -3.20
CA PHE A 182 23.76 1.07 -3.82
C PHE A 182 23.65 2.33 -2.94
N SER A 183 22.62 2.45 -2.11
CA SER A 183 22.47 3.57 -1.18
C SER A 183 23.36 3.45 0.07
N HIS A 184 24.26 2.45 0.12
CA HIS A 184 25.08 2.12 1.28
C HIS A 184 24.24 1.94 2.56
N ALA A 185 23.02 1.41 2.43
CA ALA A 185 22.16 1.16 3.57
C ALA A 185 22.89 0.27 4.60
N LEU A 186 22.79 0.61 5.88
CA LEU A 186 23.39 -0.20 6.94
C LEU A 186 22.88 -1.64 6.82
N LYS A 187 23.78 -2.61 7.03
CA LYS A 187 23.47 -4.05 7.07
C LYS A 187 22.22 -4.36 7.91
N ARG A 188 22.07 -3.66 9.05
CA ARG A 188 20.93 -3.77 9.97
C ARG A 188 19.58 -3.43 9.31
N VAL A 189 19.54 -2.43 8.43
CA VAL A 189 18.32 -2.03 7.70
C VAL A 189 17.94 -3.12 6.70
N ILE A 190 18.91 -3.64 5.96
CA ILE A 190 18.71 -4.72 4.98
C ILE A 190 18.21 -5.98 5.70
N ASP A 191 18.88 -6.39 6.78
CA ASP A 191 18.50 -7.58 7.55
C ASP A 191 17.07 -7.42 8.12
N THR A 192 16.71 -6.24 8.62
CA THR A 192 15.37 -5.97 9.17
C THR A 192 14.29 -6.08 8.09
N LEU A 193 14.53 -5.52 6.90
CA LEU A 193 13.59 -5.61 5.77
C LEU A 193 13.42 -7.05 5.26
N ALA A 194 14.50 -7.84 5.24
CA ALA A 194 14.44 -9.27 4.91
C ALA A 194 13.63 -10.06 5.94
N HIS A 195 13.80 -9.78 7.24
CA HIS A 195 12.99 -10.41 8.29
C HIS A 195 11.50 -10.03 8.20
N MET A 196 11.17 -8.86 7.65
CA MET A 196 9.79 -8.44 7.39
C MET A 196 9.19 -9.02 6.09
N GLY A 197 9.96 -9.79 5.31
CA GLY A 197 9.52 -10.38 4.04
C GLY A 197 9.32 -9.36 2.91
N ILE A 198 9.88 -8.16 3.07
CA ILE A 198 9.87 -7.08 2.08
C ILE A 198 11.04 -7.23 1.10
N LEU A 199 12.12 -7.91 1.53
CA LEU A 199 13.26 -8.37 0.73
C LEU A 199 13.30 -9.89 0.65
#